data_AF-A0A357L0E4-F1
#
_entry.id   AF-A0A357L0E4-F1
#
_cell.length_a   1.000
_cell.length_b   1.000
_cell.length_c   1.000
_cell.angle_alpha   90.00
_cell.angle_beta   90.00
_cell.angle_gamma   90.00
#
_symmetry.space_group_name_H-M   'P 1'
#
loop_
_entity.id
_entity.type
_entity.pdbx_description
1 polymer ?
#
loop_
_entity_poly.entity_id
_entity_poly.type
_entity_poly.pdbx_seq_one_letter_code
_entity_poly.pdbx_strand_id
1 'polypeptide(L)'
;MSEHIAEIDWKRQTESFAYDHYNRAHDWRFDGGVVVPGSAAPGYKGEPERVDPEEAFVAALSSCHMLTFLAIAAKKKLTVDA
;
A
#
# COMPACT_ATOMS: atom_id res chain seq x y z
N MET A 1 -6.45 -22.83 2.74
CA MET A 1 -5.66 -21.75 2.13
C MET A 1 -6.40 -20.46 2.39
N SER A 2 -5.72 -19.38 2.75
CA SER A 2 -6.31 -18.05 2.78
C SER A 2 -6.23 -17.44 1.38
N GLU A 3 -7.19 -16.59 1.05
CA GLU A 3 -7.18 -15.73 -0.13
C GLU A 3 -7.08 -14.28 0.35
N HIS A 4 -6.33 -13.47 -0.39
CA HIS A 4 -6.15 -12.04 -0.10
C HIS A 4 -6.47 -11.26 -1.36
N ILE A 5 -7.49 -10.41 -1.28
CA ILE A 5 -8.03 -9.67 -2.43
C ILE A 5 -7.88 -8.17 -2.15
N ALA A 6 -7.40 -7.44 -3.16
CA ALA A 6 -7.41 -5.99 -3.19
C ALA A 6 -8.05 -5.54 -4.50
N GLU A 7 -8.96 -4.58 -4.42
CA GLU A 7 -9.57 -3.94 -5.59
C GLU A 7 -8.86 -2.62 -5.87
N ILE A 8 -8.56 -2.37 -7.15
CA ILE A 8 -7.89 -1.17 -7.60
C ILE A 8 -8.85 -0.40 -8.51
N ASP A 9 -9.29 0.78 -8.07
CA ASP A 9 -10.22 1.63 -8.83
C ASP A 9 -9.51 2.94 -9.24
N TRP A 10 -9.24 3.06 -10.54
CA TRP A 10 -8.80 4.31 -11.14
C TRP A 10 -9.90 4.91 -11.99
N LYS A 11 -10.12 6.21 -11.83
CA LYS A 11 -11.03 7.00 -12.66
C LYS A 11 -10.30 8.22 -13.19
N ARG A 12 -10.48 8.50 -14.48
CA ARG A 12 -9.95 9.72 -15.10
C ARG A 12 -10.64 10.95 -14.50
N GLN A 13 -9.83 11.87 -14.02
CA GLN A 13 -10.25 13.18 -13.49
C GLN A 13 -9.73 14.35 -14.33
N THR A 14 -8.89 14.06 -15.32
CA THR A 14 -8.20 15.04 -16.14
C THR A 14 -8.82 15.15 -17.53
N GLU A 15 -8.83 16.36 -18.09
CA GLU A 15 -9.38 16.60 -19.43
C GLU A 15 -8.55 15.92 -20.54
N SER A 16 -7.23 15.81 -20.37
CA SER A 16 -6.33 15.11 -21.30
C SER A 16 -5.87 13.77 -20.73
N PHE A 17 -5.77 12.76 -21.61
CA PHE A 17 -5.14 11.47 -21.32
C PHE A 17 -3.73 11.37 -21.91
N ALA A 18 -3.14 12.50 -22.32
CA ALA A 18 -1.73 12.53 -22.66
C ALA A 18 -0.90 12.03 -21.47
N TYR A 19 0.21 11.36 -21.76
CA TYR A 19 1.07 10.75 -20.74
C TYR A 19 1.41 11.75 -19.62
N ASP A 20 1.67 13.00 -19.96
CA ASP A 20 2.09 14.01 -18.98
C ASP A 20 0.95 14.55 -18.10
N HIS A 21 -0.30 14.31 -18.48
CA HIS A 21 -1.45 15.03 -17.92
C HIS A 21 -2.49 14.15 -17.24
N TYR A 22 -2.53 12.83 -17.47
CA TYR A 22 -3.52 11.99 -16.79
C TYR A 22 -3.27 11.90 -15.28
N ASN A 23 -4.31 11.83 -14.45
CA ASN A 23 -4.13 11.65 -13.00
C ASN A 23 -3.61 10.24 -12.70
N ARG A 24 -2.65 10.11 -11.78
CA ARG A 24 -2.19 8.81 -11.27
C ARG A 24 -2.90 8.41 -9.99
N ALA A 25 -3.58 9.33 -9.32
CA ALA A 25 -4.43 9.03 -8.16
C ALA A 25 -5.47 7.96 -8.48
N HIS A 26 -5.54 6.98 -7.60
CA HIS A 26 -6.51 5.91 -7.56
C HIS A 26 -6.72 5.46 -6.12
N ASP A 27 -7.66 4.54 -5.90
CA ASP A 27 -7.94 4.00 -4.58
C ASP A 27 -7.72 2.48 -4.56
N TRP A 28 -7.14 1.98 -3.47
CA TRP A 28 -7.05 0.55 -3.16
C TRP A 28 -8.11 0.22 -2.11
N ARG A 29 -8.95 -0.79 -2.36
CA ARG A 29 -9.97 -1.25 -1.42
C ARG A 29 -9.63 -2.65 -0.94
N PHE A 30 -9.67 -2.84 0.37
CA PHE A 30 -9.41 -4.12 1.02
C PHE A 30 -10.69 -4.70 1.61
N ASP A 31 -10.69 -6.02 1.85
CA ASP A 31 -11.80 -6.81 2.36
C ASP A 31 -12.45 -6.25 3.64
N GLY A 32 -11.67 -5.65 4.54
CA GLY A 32 -12.13 -4.99 5.76
C GLY A 32 -12.81 -3.63 5.56
N GLY A 33 -13.00 -3.18 4.32
CA GLY A 33 -13.58 -1.88 3.98
C GLY A 33 -12.61 -0.70 4.05
N VAL A 34 -11.32 -0.97 4.34
CA VAL A 34 -10.27 0.06 4.33
C VAL A 34 -10.01 0.50 2.90
N VAL A 35 -9.91 1.82 2.71
CA VAL A 35 -9.53 2.43 1.43
C VAL A 35 -8.22 3.17 1.62
N VAL A 36 -7.23 2.84 0.79
CA VAL A 36 -5.92 3.51 0.79
C VAL A 36 -5.78 4.33 -0.50
N PRO A 37 -5.57 5.65 -0.39
CA PRO A 37 -5.23 6.49 -1.53
C PRO A 37 -3.88 6.07 -2.12
N GLY A 38 -3.90 5.61 -3.36
CA GLY A 38 -2.73 5.18 -4.12
C GLY A 38 -2.36 6.17 -5.23
N SER A 39 -1.08 6.26 -5.56
CA SER A 39 -0.58 6.96 -6.77
C SER A 39 0.69 6.29 -7.28
N ALA A 40 1.24 6.78 -8.38
CA ALA A 40 2.60 6.41 -8.75
C ALA A 40 3.61 7.10 -7.81
N ALA A 41 4.87 6.65 -7.79
CA ALA A 41 5.90 7.40 -7.09
C ALA A 41 6.09 8.82 -7.71
N PRO A 42 6.57 9.82 -6.95
CA PRO A 42 6.75 11.19 -7.46
C PRO A 42 7.61 11.29 -8.72
N GLY A 43 8.64 10.44 -8.83
CA GLY A 43 9.50 10.34 -10.02
C GLY A 43 8.76 9.92 -11.30
N TYR A 44 7.57 9.34 -11.16
CA TYR A 44 6.68 8.90 -12.24
C TYR A 44 5.39 9.74 -12.33
N LYS A 45 5.46 11.00 -11.86
CA LYS A 45 4.35 11.99 -11.89
C LYS A 45 3.15 11.62 -11.03
N GLY A 46 3.38 10.87 -9.95
CA GLY A 46 2.34 10.64 -8.95
C GLY A 46 2.27 11.73 -7.89
N GLU A 47 1.39 11.51 -6.92
CA GLU A 47 1.06 12.45 -5.84
C GLU A 47 1.83 12.04 -4.58
N PRO A 48 2.77 12.86 -4.07
CA PRO A 48 3.62 12.51 -2.93
C PRO A 48 2.88 12.22 -1.62
N GLU A 49 1.66 12.75 -1.50
CA GLU A 49 0.77 12.54 -0.34
C GLU A 49 0.00 11.21 -0.39
N ARG A 50 0.13 10.43 -1.46
CA ARG A 50 -0.50 9.11 -1.63
C ARG A 50 0.54 8.01 -1.58
N VAL A 51 0.13 6.84 -1.14
CA VAL A 51 1.01 5.66 -1.09
C VAL A 51 1.35 5.23 -2.51
N ASP A 52 2.63 5.03 -2.79
CA ASP A 52 3.06 4.38 -4.02
C ASP A 52 3.26 2.86 -3.86
N PRO A 53 3.18 2.07 -4.94
CA PRO A 53 3.34 0.62 -4.88
C PRO A 53 4.69 0.18 -4.31
N GLU A 54 5.77 0.93 -4.58
CA GLU A 54 7.11 0.59 -4.12
C GLU A 54 7.23 0.74 -2.59
N GLU A 55 6.72 1.83 -2.02
CA GLU A 55 6.61 2.04 -0.57
C GLU A 55 5.72 0.99 0.08
N ALA A 56 4.56 0.69 -0.53
CA ALA A 56 3.65 -0.33 -0.03
C ALA A 56 4.29 -1.73 -0.03
N PHE A 57 5.10 -2.05 -1.04
CA PHE A 57 5.83 -3.31 -1.13
C PHE A 57 6.88 -3.44 -0.01
N VAL A 58 7.66 -2.39 0.23
CA VAL A 58 8.63 -2.34 1.34
C VAL A 58 7.92 -2.49 2.68
N ALA A 59 6.80 -1.79 2.87
CA ALA A 59 6.00 -1.88 4.09
C ALA A 59 5.44 -3.29 4.31
N ALA A 60 4.89 -3.93 3.27
CA ALA A 60 4.32 -5.27 3.36
C ALA A 60 5.37 -6.32 3.79
N LEU A 61 6.54 -6.30 3.16
CA LEU A 61 7.64 -7.23 3.51
C LEU A 61 8.16 -6.98 4.92
N SER A 62 8.42 -5.71 5.26
CA SER A 62 8.92 -5.32 6.58
C SER A 62 7.95 -5.73 7.69
N SER A 63 6.65 -5.47 7.48
CA SER A 63 5.58 -5.83 8.41
C SER A 63 5.45 -7.34 8.58
N CYS A 64 5.47 -8.11 7.48
CA CYS A 64 5.40 -9.58 7.55
C CYS A 64 6.57 -10.18 8.36
N HIS A 65 7.78 -9.67 8.12
CA HIS A 65 8.95 -10.09 8.89
C HIS A 65 8.83 -9.70 10.37
N MET A 66 8.44 -8.46 10.66
CA MET A 66 8.21 -7.96 12.02
C MET A 66 7.19 -8.82 12.77
N LEU A 67 6.05 -9.13 12.15
CA LEU A 67 5.00 -9.97 12.77
C LEU A 67 5.50 -11.37 13.09
N THR A 68 6.35 -11.94 12.21
CA THR A 68 7.01 -13.23 12.47
C THR A 68 7.97 -13.13 13.67
N PHE A 69 8.79 -12.09 13.73
CA PHE A 69 9.70 -11.83 14.85
C PHE A 69 8.94 -11.70 16.18
N LEU A 70 7.89 -10.87 16.20
CA LEU A 70 7.06 -10.66 17.39
C LEU A 70 6.39 -11.98 17.84
N ALA A 71 5.90 -12.79 16.91
CA ALA A 71 5.32 -14.08 17.24
C ALA A 71 6.35 -15.04 17.90
N ILE A 72 7.61 -15.02 17.45
CA ILE A 72 8.68 -15.81 18.06
C ILE A 72 9.01 -15.30 19.46
N ALA A 73 9.16 -13.99 19.65
CA ALA A 73 9.44 -13.39 20.95
C ALA A 73 8.34 -13.71 21.98
N ALA A 74 7.08 -13.55 21.58
CA ALA A 74 5.91 -13.88 22.41
C ALA A 74 5.90 -15.36 22.83
N LYS A 75 6.16 -16.29 21.90
CA LYS A 75 6.25 -17.73 22.21
C LYS A 75 7.38 -18.06 23.18
N LYS A 76 8.46 -17.27 23.17
CA LYS A 76 9.58 -17.37 24.12
C LYS A 76 9.34 -16.62 25.43
N LYS A 77 8.16 -16.02 25.62
CA LYS A 77 7.80 -15.20 26.79
C LYS A 77 8.73 -14.00 27.00
N LEU A 78 9.25 -13.46 25.91
CA LEU A 78 10.03 -12.22 25.91
C LEU A 78 9.10 -11.06 25.59
N THR A 79 9.09 -10.03 26.43
CA THR A 79 8.39 -8.77 26.16
C THR A 79 9.25 -7.93 25.21
N VAL A 80 8.63 -7.42 24.15
CA VAL A 80 9.23 -6.47 23.21
C VAL A 80 8.45 -5.17 23.34
N ASP A 81 9.11 -4.12 23.78
CA ASP A 81 8.57 -2.75 23.83
C ASP A 81 8.83 -2.02 22.50
N ALA A 82 8.76 -0.68 22.51
CA ALA A 82 9.11 0.17 21.38
C ALA A 82 10.62 0.25 21.15
#